data_AF-A0A1I2PH42-F1
#
_entry.id   AF-A0A1I2PH42-F1
#
_cell.length_a   1.000
_cell.length_b   1.000
_cell.length_c   1.000
_cell.angle_alpha   90.00
_cell.angle_beta   90.00
_cell.angle_gamma   90.00
#
_symmetry.space_group_name_H-M   'P 1'
#
loop_
_entity.id
_entity.type
_entity.pdbx_description
1 polymer ?
#
loop_
_entity_poly.entity_id
_entity_poly.type
_entity_poly.pdbx_seq_one_letter_code
_entity_poly.pdbx_strand_id
1 'polypeptide(L)'
;MKKNKWICCFFAVLCLVMIICGFDKKDLAGVGKETISKKSDFYDIYMDIPKIEGLKNLDFQTQINDKIKRESSDFADQVQKEAEEYGKNLAGIKFIIKQDFSTTYNGKELLSIPVSRYYYAGGAHGVTTLKTLNIDKNSGKEIILKDLFKEKFDFKGVINKEISSQIEKNKNEYFPDEFKGIKDNTEFFLTNNGVVVYYQLYEIAPYVKGIPKFEIKYDLLKEGLKYNMP
;
A
#
# COMPACT_ATOMS: atom_id res chain seq x y z
N MET A 1 -32.47 -9.04 70.43
CA MET A 1 -32.36 -8.54 69.03
C MET A 1 -32.50 -9.74 68.07
N LYS A 2 -33.70 -10.27 67.78
CA LYS A 2 -34.55 -10.00 66.59
C LYS A 2 -33.79 -9.55 65.32
N LYS A 3 -33.54 -10.44 64.34
CA LYS A 3 -34.41 -10.69 63.17
C LYS A 3 -33.78 -11.67 62.15
N ASN A 4 -34.66 -12.52 61.63
CA ASN A 4 -34.55 -13.42 60.49
C ASN A 4 -34.24 -12.69 59.16
N LYS A 5 -33.73 -13.41 58.15
CA LYS A 5 -34.54 -13.89 56.99
C LYS A 5 -33.67 -14.56 55.91
N TRP A 6 -34.10 -15.77 55.53
CA TRP A 6 -33.91 -16.38 54.21
C TRP A 6 -34.49 -15.54 53.08
N ILE A 7 -33.91 -15.65 51.87
CA ILE A 7 -34.48 -15.63 50.49
C ILE A 7 -33.26 -15.62 49.53
N CYS A 8 -32.92 -16.73 48.86
CA CYS A 8 -33.38 -17.15 47.53
C CYS A 8 -33.10 -16.16 46.39
N CYS A 9 -32.23 -16.56 45.46
CA CYS A 9 -32.22 -16.32 44.00
C CYS A 9 -30.82 -16.72 43.48
N PHE A 10 -30.58 -17.96 43.01
CA PHE A 10 -30.80 -18.38 41.62
C PHE A 10 -30.63 -17.22 40.65
N PHE A 11 -29.44 -17.09 40.04
CA PHE A 11 -29.22 -16.62 38.66
C PHE A 11 -27.70 -16.47 38.42
N ALA A 12 -27.10 -17.45 37.74
CA ALA A 12 -26.01 -17.24 36.77
C ALA A 12 -25.58 -18.59 36.15
N VAL A 13 -26.54 -19.28 35.54
CA VAL A 13 -26.23 -20.13 34.38
C VAL A 13 -26.67 -19.31 33.18
N LEU A 14 -25.75 -18.60 32.56
CA LEU A 14 -25.89 -18.17 31.17
C LEU A 14 -24.50 -18.01 30.55
N CYS A 15 -24.22 -18.94 29.65
CA CYS A 15 -23.39 -18.79 28.46
C CYS A 15 -22.22 -17.81 28.52
N LEU A 16 -21.00 -18.37 28.52
CA LEU A 16 -20.17 -18.20 27.32
C LEU A 16 -19.15 -19.33 27.21
N VAL A 17 -19.56 -20.39 26.51
CA VAL A 17 -18.59 -21.24 25.81
C VAL A 17 -18.04 -20.39 24.69
N MET A 18 -16.92 -19.69 24.92
CA MET A 18 -16.09 -19.09 23.87
C MET A 18 -14.89 -20.02 23.61
N ILE A 19 -15.19 -21.15 22.98
CA ILE A 19 -14.28 -21.85 22.07
C ILE A 19 -15.13 -21.88 20.80
N ILE A 20 -14.85 -21.14 19.74
CA ILE A 20 -13.87 -21.32 18.67
C ILE A 20 -13.97 -19.97 17.92
N CYS A 21 -12.94 -19.16 17.69
CA CYS A 21 -11.74 -19.42 16.94
C CYS A 21 -10.57 -18.71 17.62
N GLY A 22 -9.50 -19.44 17.92
CA GLY A 22 -8.18 -18.84 17.92
C GLY A 22 -7.91 -18.33 16.50
N PHE A 23 -8.23 -17.08 16.21
CA PHE A 23 -7.42 -16.34 15.25
C PHE A 23 -6.13 -16.05 15.98
N ASP A 24 -5.19 -16.97 15.88
CA ASP A 24 -3.81 -16.73 16.29
C ASP A 24 -3.35 -15.48 15.53
N LYS A 25 -3.29 -14.33 16.21
CA LYS A 25 -2.62 -13.12 15.72
C LYS A 25 -1.15 -13.40 15.32
N LYS A 26 -0.63 -14.58 15.65
CA LYS A 26 0.69 -15.10 15.27
C LYS A 26 0.83 -15.51 13.80
N ASP A 27 -0.26 -15.72 13.06
CA ASP A 27 -0.18 -16.31 11.71
C ASP A 27 -0.19 -15.31 10.54
N LEU A 28 -0.36 -14.01 10.82
CA LEU A 28 -0.27 -12.98 9.79
C LEU A 28 1.06 -12.24 9.92
N ALA A 29 1.85 -12.28 8.84
CA ALA A 29 3.01 -11.42 8.70
C ALA A 29 2.64 -9.97 9.05
N GLY A 30 3.42 -9.37 9.94
CA GLY A 30 3.30 -7.99 10.37
C GLY A 30 4.08 -7.05 9.47
N VAL A 31 3.74 -5.77 9.53
CA VAL A 31 4.52 -4.70 8.91
C VAL A 31 4.90 -3.71 10.01
N GLY A 32 6.13 -3.82 10.47
CA GLY A 32 6.79 -2.85 11.33
C GLY A 32 7.34 -1.67 10.53
N LYS A 33 8.13 -0.83 11.21
CA LYS A 33 8.63 0.43 10.66
C LYS A 33 10.08 0.67 11.05
N GLU A 34 10.88 1.11 10.08
CA GLU A 34 12.16 1.78 10.31
C GLU A 34 12.07 3.21 9.77
N THR A 35 12.74 4.18 10.42
CA THR A 35 12.67 5.59 10.02
C THR A 35 14.07 6.12 9.71
N ILE A 36 14.22 6.79 8.56
CA ILE A 36 15.35 7.67 8.26
C ILE A 36 14.89 9.10 8.51
N SER A 37 15.58 9.82 9.39
CA SER A 37 15.32 11.23 9.66
C SER A 37 16.63 12.00 9.66
N LYS A 38 16.79 12.92 8.69
CA LYS A 38 17.97 13.79 8.56
C LYS A 38 17.50 15.23 8.32
N LYS A 39 18.18 16.19 8.92
CA LYS A 39 17.89 17.62 8.76
C LYS A 39 19.17 18.42 8.69
N SER A 40 19.20 19.41 7.81
CA SER A 40 20.26 20.42 7.70
C SER A 40 19.64 21.78 7.35
N ASP A 41 20.44 22.76 6.95
CA ASP A 41 19.92 24.00 6.36
C ASP A 41 19.42 23.79 4.91
N PHE A 42 19.91 22.75 4.22
CA PHE A 42 19.63 22.49 2.80
C PHE A 42 18.56 21.43 2.56
N TYR A 43 18.29 20.54 3.52
CA TYR A 43 17.29 19.48 3.36
C TYR A 43 16.54 19.12 4.65
N ASP A 44 15.30 18.64 4.48
CA ASP A 44 14.50 17.91 5.47
C ASP A 44 14.12 16.54 4.88
N ILE A 45 14.70 15.47 5.42
CA ILE A 45 14.45 14.09 4.98
C ILE A 45 13.76 13.35 6.11
N TYR A 46 12.54 12.89 5.87
CA TYR A 46 11.80 12.01 6.78
C TYR A 46 11.21 10.85 5.98
N MET A 47 11.63 9.63 6.26
CA MET A 47 11.21 8.47 5.50
C MET A 47 10.87 7.32 6.43
N ASP A 48 9.59 7.01 6.50
CA ASP A 48 9.08 5.79 7.10
C ASP A 48 9.19 4.64 6.08
N ILE A 49 9.83 3.56 6.50
CA ILE A 49 10.20 2.42 5.66
C ILE A 49 9.48 1.18 6.21
N PRO A 50 8.70 0.46 5.38
CA PRO A 50 8.04 -0.75 5.84
C PRO A 50 9.06 -1.84 6.12
N LYS A 51 8.90 -2.51 7.26
CA LYS A 51 9.68 -3.69 7.64
C LYS A 51 8.76 -4.88 7.79
N ILE A 52 8.92 -5.87 6.94
CA ILE A 52 8.07 -7.06 6.94
C ILE A 52 8.60 -8.05 7.97
N GLU A 53 7.71 -8.58 8.80
CA GLU A 53 8.02 -9.50 9.89
C GLU A 53 7.07 -10.71 9.88
N GLY A 54 7.53 -11.87 10.32
CA GLY A 54 6.68 -13.06 10.44
C GLY A 54 6.32 -13.75 9.12
N LEU A 55 7.13 -13.58 8.06
CA LEU A 55 7.02 -14.44 6.88
C LEU A 55 7.56 -15.84 7.17
N LYS A 56 6.95 -16.87 6.56
CA LYS A 56 7.46 -18.24 6.64
C LYS A 56 8.83 -18.41 5.99
N ASN A 57 9.06 -17.70 4.88
CA ASN A 57 10.34 -17.68 4.19
C ASN A 57 11.19 -16.51 4.73
N LEU A 58 12.06 -16.81 5.70
CA LEU A 58 12.91 -15.82 6.38
C LEU A 58 14.02 -15.26 5.48
N ASP A 59 14.51 -16.05 4.52
CA ASP A 59 15.51 -15.58 3.55
C ASP A 59 14.89 -14.52 2.64
N PHE A 60 13.71 -14.80 2.09
CA PHE A 60 12.97 -13.82 1.31
C PHE A 60 12.63 -12.58 2.15
N GLN A 61 12.19 -12.76 3.41
CA GLN A 61 11.93 -11.64 4.32
C GLN A 61 13.16 -10.73 4.47
N THR A 62 14.33 -11.32 4.66
CA THR A 62 15.59 -10.56 4.78
C THR A 62 15.90 -9.85 3.47
N GLN A 63 15.84 -10.55 2.33
CA GLN A 63 16.10 -9.97 1.01
C GLN A 63 15.18 -8.79 0.67
N ILE A 64 13.87 -8.93 0.92
CA ILE A 64 12.91 -7.87 0.59
C ILE A 64 13.08 -6.66 1.52
N ASN A 65 13.31 -6.88 2.82
CA ASN A 65 13.58 -5.79 3.76
C ASN A 65 14.88 -5.05 3.42
N ASP A 66 15.94 -5.79 3.07
CA ASP A 66 17.22 -5.21 2.65
C ASP A 66 17.07 -4.40 1.35
N LYS A 67 16.31 -4.92 0.38
CA LYS A 67 15.98 -4.22 -0.87
C LYS A 67 15.26 -2.89 -0.58
N ILE A 68 14.17 -2.93 0.20
CA ILE A 68 13.36 -1.74 0.53
C ILE A 68 14.20 -0.69 1.27
N LYS A 69 15.00 -1.15 2.24
CA LYS A 69 15.89 -0.28 3.02
C LYS A 69 16.96 0.35 2.15
N ARG A 70 17.62 -0.43 1.30
CA ARG A 70 18.64 0.06 0.37
C ARG A 70 18.07 1.09 -0.59
N GLU A 71 16.94 0.80 -1.24
CA GLU A 71 16.29 1.75 -2.16
C GLU A 71 15.89 3.07 -1.47
N SER A 72 15.49 3.02 -0.20
CA SER A 72 15.15 4.22 0.57
C SER A 72 16.38 5.01 1.00
N SER A 73 17.44 4.33 1.47
CA SER A 73 18.70 4.95 1.86
C SER A 73 19.43 5.57 0.67
N ASP A 74 19.52 4.87 -0.46
CA ASP A 74 20.18 5.36 -1.67
C ASP A 74 19.50 6.63 -2.19
N PHE A 75 18.16 6.67 -2.14
CA PHE A 75 17.40 7.88 -2.50
C PHE A 75 17.63 9.03 -1.52
N ALA A 76 17.63 8.76 -0.21
CA ALA A 76 17.93 9.77 0.80
C ALA A 76 19.33 10.36 0.63
N ASP A 77 20.32 9.51 0.33
CA ASP A 77 21.70 9.92 0.13
C ASP A 77 21.89 10.68 -1.19
N GLN A 78 21.18 10.31 -2.25
CA GLN A 78 21.15 11.07 -3.51
C GLN A 78 20.64 12.49 -3.27
N VAL A 79 19.46 12.63 -2.65
CA VAL A 79 18.87 13.95 -2.40
C VAL A 79 19.71 14.77 -1.43
N GLN A 80 20.31 14.15 -0.42
CA GLN A 80 21.26 14.83 0.46
C GLN A 80 22.41 15.45 -0.34
N LYS A 81 23.04 14.68 -1.24
CA LYS A 81 24.14 15.17 -2.08
C LYS A 81 23.68 16.32 -3.00
N GLU A 82 22.55 16.15 -3.68
CA GLU A 82 21.97 17.19 -4.54
C GLU A 82 21.68 18.48 -3.74
N ALA A 83 21.09 18.36 -2.55
CA ALA A 83 20.79 19.51 -1.71
C ALA A 83 22.06 20.22 -1.20
N GLU A 84 23.12 19.49 -0.86
CA GLU A 84 24.39 20.07 -0.40
C GLU A 84 25.19 20.74 -1.53
N GLU A 85 25.07 20.23 -2.76
CA GLU A 85 25.71 20.78 -3.96
C GLU A 85 24.97 22.01 -4.48
N TYR A 86 23.64 21.91 -4.67
CA TYR A 86 22.83 22.95 -5.31
C TYR A 86 22.18 23.89 -4.31
N GLY A 87 21.80 23.41 -3.12
CA GLY A 87 21.06 24.19 -2.10
C GLY A 87 21.82 25.41 -1.59
N LYS A 88 23.15 25.40 -1.65
CA LYS A 88 23.98 26.58 -1.32
C LYS A 88 23.70 27.79 -2.23
N ASN A 89 23.33 27.52 -3.48
CA ASN A 89 23.10 28.56 -4.50
C ASN A 89 21.61 28.90 -4.68
N LEU A 90 20.71 28.12 -4.08
CA LEU A 90 19.27 28.32 -4.17
C LEU A 90 18.80 29.07 -2.92
N ALA A 91 18.65 30.39 -3.03
CA ALA A 91 18.31 31.38 -1.99
C ALA A 91 17.36 30.88 -0.86
N GLY A 92 17.87 30.08 0.08
CA GLY A 92 17.09 29.49 1.18
C GLY A 92 16.10 28.38 0.77
N ILE A 93 16.19 27.82 -0.43
CA ILE A 93 15.33 26.70 -0.84
C ILE A 93 15.85 25.43 -0.16
N LYS A 94 14.95 24.78 0.56
CA LYS A 94 15.20 23.51 1.23
C LYS A 94 14.61 22.35 0.45
N PHE A 95 15.40 21.31 0.23
CA PHE A 95 14.94 20.07 -0.38
C PHE A 95 14.15 19.28 0.66
N ILE A 96 13.02 18.69 0.27
CA ILE A 96 12.15 17.97 1.21
C ILE A 96 11.90 16.58 0.65
N ILE A 97 12.18 15.55 1.44
CA ILE A 97 11.68 14.21 1.21
C ILE A 97 10.74 13.83 2.35
N LYS A 98 9.56 13.37 1.99
CA LYS A 98 8.67 12.64 2.90
C LYS A 98 8.31 11.31 2.29
N GLN A 99 8.55 10.22 3.00
CA GLN A 99 8.08 8.89 2.60
C GLN A 99 7.23 8.31 3.71
N ASP A 100 6.07 7.78 3.32
CA ASP A 100 5.13 7.09 4.17
C ASP A 100 4.68 5.81 3.49
N PHE A 101 4.15 4.86 4.28
CA PHE A 101 3.56 3.63 3.74
C PHE A 101 2.29 3.28 4.49
N SER A 102 1.45 2.48 3.86
CA SER A 102 0.27 1.92 4.50
C SER A 102 0.09 0.46 4.11
N THR A 103 -0.26 -0.38 5.07
CA THR A 103 -0.66 -1.77 4.79
C THR A 103 -2.12 -1.79 4.37
N THR A 104 -2.41 -1.71 3.07
CA THR A 104 -3.78 -1.64 2.56
C THR A 104 -4.47 -2.99 2.48
N TYR A 105 -3.69 -4.08 2.42
CA TYR A 105 -4.21 -5.45 2.50
C TYR A 105 -3.21 -6.36 3.22
N ASN A 106 -3.71 -7.15 4.16
CA ASN A 106 -2.92 -8.15 4.89
C ASN A 106 -3.75 -9.43 5.06
N GLY A 107 -3.91 -10.17 3.96
CA GLY A 107 -4.62 -11.45 3.94
C GLY A 107 -3.71 -12.63 4.30
N LYS A 108 -4.26 -13.84 4.30
CA LYS A 108 -3.49 -15.06 4.62
C LYS A 108 -2.34 -15.29 3.64
N GLU A 109 -2.58 -15.07 2.35
CA GLU A 109 -1.64 -15.40 1.27
C GLU A 109 -0.94 -14.17 0.68
N LEU A 110 -1.63 -13.02 0.67
CA LEU A 110 -1.12 -11.80 0.05
C LEU A 110 -0.95 -10.67 1.07
N LEU A 111 0.09 -9.86 0.84
CA LEU A 111 0.36 -8.60 1.53
C LEU A 111 0.50 -7.50 0.48
N SER A 112 -0.13 -6.35 0.72
CA SER A 112 -0.02 -5.19 -0.15
C SER A 112 0.30 -3.93 0.64
N ILE A 113 1.41 -3.27 0.28
CA ILE A 113 1.95 -2.10 0.96
C ILE A 113 2.28 -1.03 -0.09
N PRO A 114 1.36 -0.09 -0.38
CA PRO A 114 1.72 1.16 -1.03
C PRO A 114 2.67 2.00 -0.17
N VAL A 115 3.69 2.53 -0.83
CA VAL A 115 4.71 3.44 -0.32
C VAL A 115 4.63 4.73 -1.14
N SER A 116 4.23 5.82 -0.49
CA SER A 116 4.12 7.15 -1.07
C SER A 116 5.38 7.93 -0.77
N ARG A 117 5.96 8.60 -1.77
CA ARG A 117 7.16 9.41 -1.61
C ARG A 117 6.96 10.78 -2.22
N TYR A 118 6.96 11.81 -1.39
CA TYR A 118 7.00 13.20 -1.80
C TYR A 118 8.44 13.69 -1.85
N TYR A 119 8.79 14.37 -2.94
CA TYR A 119 10.06 15.03 -3.15
C TYR A 119 9.86 16.48 -3.60
N TYR A 120 10.61 17.41 -3.04
CA TYR A 120 10.63 18.81 -3.45
C TYR A 120 12.08 19.31 -3.47
N ALA A 121 12.45 20.01 -4.54
CA ALA A 121 13.78 20.55 -4.77
C ALA A 121 13.75 22.04 -5.19
N GLY A 122 12.63 22.72 -4.96
CA GLY A 122 12.34 24.03 -5.53
C GLY A 122 11.24 23.98 -6.61
N GLY A 123 10.88 25.15 -7.14
CA GLY A 123 9.79 25.30 -8.12
C GLY A 123 8.43 25.55 -7.47
N ALA A 124 7.36 25.44 -8.25
CA ALA A 124 6.00 25.76 -7.79
C ALA A 124 5.42 24.72 -6.81
N HIS A 125 5.81 23.46 -6.93
CA HIS A 125 5.33 22.36 -6.08
C HIS A 125 6.30 21.16 -6.11
N GLY A 126 6.15 20.24 -5.16
CA GLY A 126 6.86 18.95 -5.20
C GLY A 126 6.19 17.91 -6.08
N VAL A 127 6.80 16.74 -6.15
CA VAL A 127 6.32 15.56 -6.89
C VAL A 127 6.11 14.43 -5.91
N THR A 128 4.94 13.80 -5.97
CA THR A 128 4.66 12.56 -5.24
C THR A 128 4.69 11.39 -6.19
N THR A 129 5.41 10.33 -5.84
CA THR A 129 5.33 9.03 -6.49
C THR A 129 4.70 8.01 -5.56
N LEU A 130 4.05 7.01 -6.15
CA LEU A 130 3.55 5.84 -5.42
C LEU A 130 4.24 4.61 -5.96
N LYS A 131 4.80 3.78 -5.08
CA LYS A 131 5.31 2.45 -5.42
C LYS A 131 4.63 1.43 -4.52
N THR A 132 4.34 0.25 -5.04
CA THR A 132 3.56 -0.76 -4.30
C THR A 132 4.33 -2.06 -4.19
N LEU A 133 4.40 -2.57 -2.96
CA LEU A 133 4.90 -3.91 -2.67
C LEU A 133 3.69 -4.86 -2.59
N ASN A 134 3.54 -5.74 -3.57
CA ASN A 134 2.53 -6.80 -3.55
C ASN A 134 3.24 -8.13 -3.41
N ILE A 135 3.02 -8.85 -2.31
CA ILE A 135 3.82 -10.00 -1.93
C ILE A 135 2.91 -11.21 -1.77
N ASP A 136 3.27 -12.30 -2.44
CA ASP A 136 2.79 -13.64 -2.15
C ASP A 136 3.64 -14.23 -1.01
N LYS A 137 3.03 -14.36 0.16
CA LYS A 137 3.66 -14.83 1.40
C LYS A 137 4.03 -16.32 1.36
N ASN A 138 3.36 -17.11 0.52
CA ASN A 138 3.60 -18.54 0.39
C ASN A 138 4.82 -18.79 -0.50
N SER A 139 4.84 -18.15 -1.68
CA SER A 139 5.94 -18.30 -2.63
C SER A 139 7.19 -17.48 -2.23
N GLY A 140 7.02 -16.45 -1.41
CA GLY A 140 8.07 -15.51 -1.05
C GLY A 140 8.52 -14.70 -2.26
N LYS A 141 7.58 -14.07 -2.98
CA LYS A 141 7.86 -13.26 -4.17
C LYS A 141 6.99 -12.03 -4.22
N GLU A 142 7.53 -10.96 -4.82
CA GLU A 142 6.71 -9.86 -5.31
C GLU A 142 5.92 -10.32 -6.54
N ILE A 143 4.64 -9.96 -6.63
CA ILE A 143 3.74 -10.34 -7.71
C ILE A 143 3.32 -9.13 -8.55
N ILE A 144 3.17 -9.36 -9.85
CA ILE A 144 2.61 -8.38 -10.78
C ILE A 144 1.09 -8.60 -10.95
N LEU A 145 0.41 -7.64 -11.59
CA LEU A 145 -1.06 -7.66 -11.72
C LEU A 145 -1.57 -8.96 -12.35
N LYS A 146 -0.91 -9.44 -13.42
CA LYS A 146 -1.25 -10.70 -14.08
C LYS A 146 -1.17 -11.92 -13.17
N ASP A 147 -0.28 -11.93 -12.19
CA ASP A 147 -0.08 -13.10 -11.33
C ASP A 147 -1.32 -13.40 -10.46
N LEU A 148 -2.16 -12.39 -10.20
CA LEU A 148 -3.45 -12.55 -9.51
C LEU A 148 -4.42 -13.46 -10.26
N PHE A 149 -4.27 -13.62 -11.58
CA PHE A 149 -5.29 -14.22 -12.44
C PHE A 149 -4.87 -15.54 -13.08
N LYS A 150 -5.83 -16.45 -13.24
CA LYS A 150 -5.71 -17.68 -14.03
C LYS A 150 -5.41 -17.34 -15.50
N GLU A 151 -4.59 -18.15 -16.17
CA GLU A 151 -4.07 -17.84 -17.52
C GLU A 151 -5.15 -17.57 -18.58
N LYS A 152 -6.31 -18.22 -18.47
CA LYS A 152 -7.41 -18.11 -19.46
C LYS A 152 -8.41 -16.99 -19.13
N PHE A 153 -8.24 -16.26 -18.04
CA PHE A 153 -9.16 -15.19 -17.66
C PHE A 153 -8.72 -13.86 -18.27
N ASP A 154 -9.64 -13.18 -18.97
CA ASP A 154 -9.40 -11.86 -19.56
C ASP A 154 -9.50 -10.75 -18.49
N PHE A 155 -8.51 -10.70 -17.60
CA PHE A 155 -8.46 -9.68 -16.56
C PHE A 155 -8.31 -8.27 -17.13
N LYS A 156 -7.63 -8.12 -18.28
CA LYS A 156 -7.46 -6.83 -18.94
C LYS A 156 -8.77 -6.27 -19.44
N GLY A 157 -9.58 -7.08 -20.11
CA GLY A 157 -10.90 -6.65 -20.59
C GLY A 157 -11.79 -6.17 -19.45
N VAL A 158 -11.86 -6.93 -18.35
CA VAL A 158 -12.67 -6.56 -17.17
C VAL A 158 -12.18 -5.27 -16.53
N ILE A 159 -10.87 -5.17 -16.24
CA ILE A 159 -10.29 -4.00 -15.59
C ILE A 159 -10.38 -2.75 -16.49
N ASN A 160 -10.07 -2.88 -17.77
CA ASN A 160 -10.15 -1.76 -18.72
C ASN A 160 -11.57 -1.22 -18.83
N LYS A 161 -12.58 -2.10 -18.88
CA LYS A 161 -13.98 -1.70 -18.92
C LYS A 161 -14.38 -0.91 -17.67
N GLU A 162 -13.94 -1.36 -16.50
CA GLU A 162 -14.23 -0.68 -15.24
C GLU A 162 -13.52 0.68 -15.13
N ILE A 163 -12.23 0.75 -15.49
CA ILE A 163 -11.47 2.01 -15.50
C ILE A 163 -12.09 3.01 -16.48
N SER A 164 -12.40 2.60 -17.72
CA SER A 164 -13.06 3.48 -18.69
C SER A 164 -14.42 4.01 -18.20
N SER A 165 -15.20 3.16 -17.52
CA SER A 165 -16.47 3.58 -16.89
C SER A 165 -16.26 4.63 -15.79
N GLN A 166 -15.24 4.45 -14.94
CA GLN A 166 -14.91 5.42 -13.89
C GLN A 166 -14.37 6.75 -14.45
N ILE A 167 -13.58 6.70 -15.53
CA ILE A 167 -13.09 7.89 -16.24
C ILE A 167 -14.24 8.65 -16.89
N GLU A 168 -15.14 7.99 -17.62
CA GLU A 168 -16.23 8.68 -18.33
C GLU A 168 -17.18 9.39 -17.35
N LYS A 169 -17.41 8.82 -16.16
CA LYS A 169 -18.20 9.46 -15.08
C LYS A 169 -17.58 10.78 -14.59
N ASN A 170 -16.27 10.95 -14.74
CA ASN A 170 -15.51 12.10 -14.24
C ASN A 170 -14.60 12.68 -15.33
N LYS A 171 -15.07 12.68 -16.59
CA LYS A 171 -14.24 12.91 -17.79
C LYS A 171 -13.39 14.17 -17.75
N ASN A 172 -13.94 15.25 -17.17
CA ASN A 172 -13.28 16.56 -17.09
C ASN A 172 -12.06 16.58 -16.15
N GLU A 173 -11.87 15.53 -15.35
CA GLU A 173 -10.73 15.39 -14.44
C GLU A 173 -9.54 14.64 -15.05
N TYR A 174 -9.67 14.14 -16.26
CA TYR A 174 -8.67 13.32 -16.95
C TYR A 174 -8.28 13.94 -18.29
N PHE A 175 -7.08 13.64 -18.76
CA PHE A 175 -6.65 14.04 -20.09
C PHE A 175 -7.42 13.25 -21.16
N PRO A 176 -7.94 13.92 -22.21
CA PRO A 176 -8.60 13.24 -23.31
C PRO A 176 -7.69 12.19 -23.95
N ASP A 177 -8.24 11.00 -24.19
CA ASP A 177 -7.60 9.89 -24.88
C ASP A 177 -6.30 9.33 -24.25
N GLU A 178 -5.89 9.74 -23.05
CA GLU A 178 -4.62 9.26 -22.45
C GLU A 178 -4.70 7.86 -21.82
N PHE A 179 -5.88 7.38 -21.44
CA PHE A 179 -6.01 6.00 -20.97
C PHE A 179 -5.91 5.00 -22.13
N LYS A 180 -4.76 4.32 -22.25
CA LYS A 180 -4.48 3.31 -23.30
C LYS A 180 -4.74 1.87 -22.88
N GLY A 181 -5.33 1.65 -21.70
CA GLY A 181 -5.53 0.33 -21.11
C GLY A 181 -4.36 -0.18 -20.27
N ILE A 182 -4.62 -1.23 -19.50
CA ILE A 182 -3.64 -1.85 -18.60
C ILE A 182 -2.74 -2.88 -19.29
N LYS A 183 -1.55 -3.09 -18.71
CA LYS A 183 -0.53 -4.07 -19.08
C LYS A 183 -0.48 -5.19 -18.03
N ASP A 184 0.26 -6.27 -18.33
CA ASP A 184 0.45 -7.40 -17.40
C ASP A 184 1.05 -6.96 -16.06
N ASN A 185 1.90 -5.93 -16.12
CA ASN A 185 2.65 -5.36 -15.01
C ASN A 185 2.20 -3.94 -14.66
N THR A 186 0.96 -3.54 -15.00
CA THR A 186 0.41 -2.26 -14.52
C THR A 186 0.45 -2.23 -13.00
N GLU A 187 0.85 -1.08 -12.45
CA GLU A 187 0.99 -0.91 -11.00
C GLU A 187 -0.38 -0.97 -10.32
N PHE A 188 -0.40 -1.66 -9.18
CA PHE A 188 -1.62 -1.87 -8.42
C PHE A 188 -1.32 -2.06 -6.94
N PHE A 189 -2.32 -1.92 -6.08
CA PHE A 189 -2.30 -2.46 -4.73
C PHE A 189 -3.62 -3.15 -4.43
N LEU A 190 -3.65 -3.91 -3.34
CA LEU A 190 -4.83 -4.63 -2.88
C LEU A 190 -5.43 -3.90 -1.68
N THR A 191 -6.74 -3.99 -1.57
CA THR A 191 -7.52 -3.56 -0.41
C THR A 191 -8.44 -4.70 0.01
N ASN A 192 -9.22 -4.54 1.08
CA ASN A 192 -10.24 -5.53 1.43
C ASN A 192 -11.41 -5.60 0.43
N ASN A 193 -11.53 -4.63 -0.48
CA ASN A 193 -12.68 -4.50 -1.38
C ASN A 193 -12.37 -4.89 -2.82
N GLY A 194 -11.10 -4.80 -3.23
CA GLY A 194 -10.74 -4.90 -4.63
C GLY A 194 -9.27 -4.65 -4.94
N VAL A 195 -8.96 -4.82 -6.23
CA VAL A 195 -7.69 -4.43 -6.84
C VAL A 195 -7.76 -2.94 -7.17
N VAL A 196 -6.79 -2.15 -6.70
CA VAL A 196 -6.69 -0.73 -7.03
C VAL A 196 -5.56 -0.55 -8.04
N VAL A 197 -5.92 -0.22 -9.28
CA VAL A 197 -4.96 0.22 -10.32
C VAL A 197 -4.74 1.72 -10.15
N TYR A 198 -3.49 2.17 -10.29
CA TYR A 198 -3.16 3.58 -10.19
C TYR A 198 -2.21 4.03 -11.30
N TYR A 199 -2.17 5.35 -11.49
CA TYR A 199 -1.34 6.03 -12.47
C TYR A 199 -0.56 7.14 -11.77
N GLN A 200 0.69 7.38 -12.17
CA GLN A 200 1.52 8.40 -11.54
C GLN A 200 0.98 9.81 -11.81
N LEU A 201 1.50 10.80 -11.08
CA LEU A 201 1.19 12.20 -11.36
C LEU A 201 1.45 12.52 -12.84
N TYR A 202 0.53 13.28 -13.45
CA TYR A 202 0.56 13.67 -14.86
C TYR A 202 0.41 12.55 -15.89
N GLU A 203 0.29 11.28 -15.49
CA GLU A 203 0.27 10.19 -16.47
C GLU A 203 -1.02 10.19 -17.30
N ILE A 204 -2.18 10.40 -16.67
CA ILE A 204 -3.49 10.45 -17.35
C ILE A 204 -4.39 11.60 -16.87
N ALA A 205 -3.90 12.45 -15.98
CA ALA A 205 -4.67 13.51 -15.34
C ALA A 205 -3.75 14.67 -14.89
N PRO A 206 -4.27 15.92 -14.79
CA PRO A 206 -3.49 17.06 -14.31
C PRO A 206 -3.09 16.91 -12.83
N TYR A 207 -2.02 17.61 -12.44
CA TYR A 207 -1.47 17.56 -11.07
C TYR A 207 -2.50 17.63 -9.95
N VAL A 208 -3.49 18.52 -10.09
CA VAL A 208 -4.52 18.78 -9.08
C VAL A 208 -5.39 17.56 -8.77
N LYS A 209 -5.48 16.60 -9.69
CA LYS A 209 -6.16 15.31 -9.48
C LYS A 209 -5.38 14.38 -8.54
N GLY A 210 -4.09 14.66 -8.33
CA GLY A 210 -3.18 13.77 -7.63
C GLY A 210 -2.93 12.50 -8.43
N ILE A 211 -2.51 11.44 -7.74
CA ILE A 211 -2.31 10.09 -8.30
C ILE A 211 -3.68 9.45 -8.52
N PRO A 212 -4.16 9.27 -9.76
CA PRO A 212 -5.45 8.65 -10.02
C PRO A 212 -5.45 7.19 -9.57
N LYS A 213 -6.52 6.78 -8.90
CA LYS A 213 -6.71 5.43 -8.36
C LYS A 213 -8.08 4.92 -8.79
N PHE A 214 -8.12 3.72 -9.33
CA PHE A 214 -9.33 3.04 -9.80
C PHE A 214 -9.47 1.73 -9.05
N GLU A 215 -10.52 1.61 -8.25
CA GLU A 215 -10.81 0.39 -7.49
C GLU A 215 -11.72 -0.52 -8.34
N ILE A 216 -11.25 -1.74 -8.59
CA ILE A 216 -11.99 -2.81 -9.26
C ILE A 216 -12.39 -3.83 -8.20
N LYS A 217 -13.70 -3.90 -7.91
CA LYS A 217 -14.25 -4.77 -6.87
C LYS A 217 -13.99 -6.25 -7.17
N TYR A 218 -13.71 -7.04 -6.13
CA TYR A 218 -13.44 -8.47 -6.29
C TYR A 218 -14.59 -9.24 -6.95
N ASP A 219 -15.84 -8.80 -6.79
CA ASP A 219 -16.99 -9.40 -7.46
C ASP A 219 -16.88 -9.43 -8.99
N LEU A 220 -16.21 -8.44 -9.60
CA LEU A 220 -15.97 -8.40 -11.04
C LEU A 220 -14.85 -9.37 -11.47
N LEU A 221 -14.00 -9.78 -10.53
CA LEU A 221 -12.74 -10.49 -10.78
C LEU A 221 -12.75 -11.95 -10.30
N LYS A 222 -13.69 -12.32 -9.41
CA LYS A 222 -13.67 -13.55 -8.60
C LYS A 222 -13.52 -14.84 -9.40
N GLU A 223 -14.09 -14.93 -10.60
CA GLU A 223 -13.98 -16.13 -11.43
C GLU A 223 -12.54 -16.36 -11.91
N GLY A 224 -11.80 -15.28 -12.10
CA GLY A 224 -10.43 -15.26 -12.62
C GLY A 224 -9.34 -15.32 -11.57
N LEU A 225 -9.61 -14.94 -10.31
CA LEU A 225 -8.60 -14.86 -9.26
C LEU A 225 -8.04 -16.24 -8.89
N LYS A 226 -6.72 -16.31 -8.68
CA LYS A 226 -6.02 -17.48 -8.13
C LYS A 226 -6.09 -17.54 -6.60
N TYR A 227 -6.26 -16.38 -5.97
CA TYR A 227 -6.23 -16.22 -4.51
C TYR A 227 -7.65 -16.05 -3.98
N ASN A 228 -7.87 -16.53 -2.75
CA ASN A 228 -9.12 -16.29 -2.05
C ASN A 228 -9.10 -14.88 -1.46
N MET A 229 -9.82 -13.98 -2.12
CA MET A 229 -10.00 -12.59 -1.68
C MET A 229 -11.33 -12.45 -0.91
N PRO A 230 -11.45 -11.44 -0.02
CA PRO A 230 -12.67 -11.21 0.76
C PRO A 230 -13.91 -10.97 -0.10
#